data_AF-A0A3N6HEE7-F1
#
_entry.id   AF-A0A3N6HEE7-F1
#
_cell.length_a   1.000
_cell.length_b   1.000
_cell.length_c   1.000
_cell.angle_alpha   90.00
_cell.angle_beta   90.00
_cell.angle_gamma   90.00
#
_symmetry.space_group_name_H-M   'P 1'
#
loop_
_entity.id
_entity.type
_entity.pdbx_description
1 polymer ?
#
loop_
_entity_poly.entity_id
_entity_poly.type
_entity_poly.pdbx_seq_one_letter_code
_entity_poly.pdbx_strand_id
1 'polypeptide(L)' 'MTNPGGPFGQVRDDNFDLVTDYRNPSLAAALKGLGYVNRFGRGIGRVRAALERNGNPPAEFQVDDSSWAVTLRRVV' A
#
# COMPACT_ATOMS: atom_id res chain seq x y z
N MET A 1 7.09 0.76 8.34
CA MET A 1 5.73 1.11 8.79
C MET A 1 4.97 -0.19 8.96
N THR A 2 4.28 -0.38 10.09
CA THR A 2 3.54 -1.62 10.40
C THR A 2 2.07 -1.29 10.67
N ASN A 3 1.17 -2.14 10.20
CA ASN A 3 -0.27 -2.01 10.39
C ASN A 3 -0.85 -3.35 10.86
N PRO A 4 -1.66 -3.38 11.94
CA PRO A 4 -2.38 -4.58 12.32
C PRO A 4 -3.47 -4.95 11.30
N GLY A 5 -3.67 -6.25 11.13
CA GLY A 5 -4.60 -6.85 10.16
C GLY A 5 -3.92 -7.18 8.83
N GLY A 6 -4.11 -8.41 8.36
CA GLY A 6 -3.58 -8.88 7.08
C GLY A 6 -4.41 -8.43 5.88
N PRO A 7 -4.34 -9.15 4.75
CA PRO A 7 -5.17 -8.91 3.57
C PRO A 7 -6.68 -8.91 3.85
N PHE A 8 -7.45 -8.19 3.04
CA PHE A 8 -8.91 -8.04 3.21
C PHE A 8 -9.64 -8.30 1.91
N GLY A 9 -10.82 -8.93 2.03
CA GLY A 9 -11.70 -9.17 0.89
C GLY A 9 -11.01 -10.02 -0.16
N GLN A 10 -10.83 -9.48 -1.36
CA GLN A 10 -10.17 -10.19 -2.47
C GLN A 10 -8.63 -10.05 -2.46
N VAL A 11 -8.07 -9.22 -1.58
CA VAL A 11 -6.62 -9.01 -1.46
C VAL A 11 -5.97 -10.21 -0.78
N ARG A 12 -4.80 -10.61 -1.27
CA ARG A 12 -3.93 -11.69 -0.80
C ARG A 12 -2.47 -11.26 -0.91
N ASP A 13 -1.58 -12.01 -0.29
CA ASP A 13 -0.13 -11.85 -0.36
C ASP A 13 0.43 -11.92 -1.79
N ASP A 14 -0.19 -12.72 -2.66
CA ASP A 14 0.21 -12.91 -4.05
C ASP A 14 -0.35 -11.86 -5.04
N ASN A 15 -1.28 -11.00 -4.61
CA ASN A 15 -2.04 -10.14 -5.53
C ASN A 15 -2.23 -8.68 -5.08
N PHE A 16 -1.71 -8.30 -3.92
CA PHE A 16 -2.02 -7.03 -3.26
C PHE A 16 -1.65 -5.76 -4.03
N ASP A 17 -0.77 -5.89 -5.01
CA ASP A 17 -0.37 -4.80 -5.90
C ASP A 17 -1.21 -4.74 -7.18
N LEU A 18 -2.10 -5.70 -7.39
CA LEU A 18 -3.00 -5.81 -8.54
C LEU A 18 -4.48 -5.63 -8.16
N VAL A 19 -4.87 -6.11 -6.98
CA VAL A 19 -6.25 -6.11 -6.48
C VAL A 19 -6.39 -5.08 -5.36
N THR A 20 -7.55 -4.43 -5.27
CA THR A 20 -7.83 -3.46 -4.21
C THR A 20 -9.20 -3.71 -3.60
N ASP A 21 -9.23 -3.79 -2.29
CA ASP A 21 -10.45 -3.84 -1.49
C ASP A 21 -10.28 -2.99 -0.22
N TYR A 22 -11.37 -2.47 0.33
CA TYR A 22 -11.34 -1.46 1.39
C TYR A 22 -12.07 -1.95 2.65
N ARG A 23 -11.31 -2.19 3.73
CA ARG A 23 -11.87 -2.54 5.06
C ARG A 23 -12.87 -1.51 5.58
N ASN A 24 -12.61 -0.24 5.33
CA ASN A 24 -13.42 0.88 5.80
C ASN A 24 -13.82 1.77 4.61
N PRO A 25 -14.86 1.41 3.83
CA PRO A 25 -15.25 2.15 2.63
C PRO A 25 -15.59 3.62 2.91
N SER A 26 -16.27 3.92 4.01
CA SER A 26 -16.62 5.30 4.38
C SER A 26 -15.39 6.15 4.70
N LEU A 27 -14.39 5.58 5.38
CA LEU A 27 -13.13 6.29 5.65
C LEU A 27 -12.35 6.53 4.35
N ALA A 28 -12.27 5.52 3.48
CA ALA A 28 -11.62 5.67 2.18
C ALA A 28 -12.29 6.76 1.32
N ALA A 29 -13.62 6.79 1.31
CA ALA A 29 -14.40 7.81 0.62
C ALA A 29 -14.17 9.22 1.22
N ALA A 30 -14.14 9.36 2.55
CA ALA A 30 -13.86 10.62 3.21
C ALA A 30 -12.46 11.15 2.88
N LEU A 31 -11.42 10.31 2.98
CA LEU A 31 -10.04 10.69 2.63
C LEU A 31 -9.91 11.09 1.16
N LYS A 32 -10.66 10.43 0.28
CA LYS A 32 -10.73 10.78 -1.14
C LYS A 32 -11.42 12.13 -1.36
N GLY A 33 -12.54 12.38 -0.69
CA GLY A 33 -13.29 13.63 -0.76
C GLY A 33 -12.48 14.83 -0.24
N LEU A 34 -11.67 14.63 0.81
CA LEU A 34 -10.79 15.65 1.37
C LEU A 34 -9.47 15.85 0.59
N GLY A 35 -9.23 15.07 -0.47
CA GLY A 35 -8.04 15.21 -1.31
C GLY A 35 -6.76 14.55 -0.78
N TYR A 36 -6.80 13.85 0.36
CA TYR A 36 -5.64 13.12 0.89
C TYR A 36 -5.30 11.87 0.08
N VAL A 37 -6.27 11.31 -0.65
CA VAL A 37 -6.06 10.16 -1.54
C VAL A 37 -6.34 10.57 -2.98
N ASN A 38 -5.31 10.51 -3.83
CA ASN A 38 -5.43 10.89 -5.24
C ASN A 38 -6.29 9.92 -6.06
N ARG A 39 -6.01 8.62 -6.00
CA ARG A 39 -6.77 7.58 -6.72
C ARG A 39 -6.63 6.26 -5.98
N PHE A 40 -7.76 5.58 -5.79
CA PHE A 40 -7.84 4.24 -5.21
C PHE A 40 -6.98 3.24 -5.99
N GLY A 41 -6.41 2.26 -5.28
CA GLY A 41 -5.60 1.17 -5.86
C GLY A 41 -4.29 1.57 -6.56
N ARG A 42 -3.80 2.81 -6.41
CA ARG A 42 -2.58 3.28 -7.09
C ARG A 42 -1.43 3.63 -6.15
N GLY A 43 -1.60 3.44 -4.84
CA GLY A 43 -0.60 3.79 -3.83
C GLY A 43 0.71 3.01 -3.99
N ILE A 44 0.62 1.68 -4.05
CA ILE A 44 1.78 0.79 -4.12
C ILE A 44 2.62 1.06 -5.38
N GLY A 45 1.97 1.11 -6.56
CA GLY A 45 2.66 1.42 -7.81
C GLY A 45 3.35 2.79 -7.79
N ARG A 46 2.74 3.81 -7.16
CA ARG A 46 3.37 5.13 -7.00
C ARG A 46 4.59 5.11 -6.10
N VAL A 47 4.54 4.35 -5.00
CA VAL A 47 5.69 4.19 -4.10
C VAL A 47 6.86 3.54 -4.85
N ARG A 48 6.61 2.44 -5.57
CA ARG A 48 7.63 1.76 -6.39
C ARG A 48 8.26 2.72 -7.41
N ALA A 49 7.44 3.42 -8.20
CA ALA A 49 7.92 4.38 -9.20
C ALA A 49 8.68 5.57 -8.59
N ALA A 50 8.31 5.99 -7.38
CA ALA A 50 9.02 7.07 -6.68
C ALA A 50 10.39 6.62 -6.15
N LEU A 51 10.49 5.40 -5.62
CA LEU A 51 11.76 4.84 -5.16
C LEU A 51 12.72 4.63 -6.32
N GLU A 52 12.25 4.02 -7.40
CA GLU A 52 13.02 3.81 -8.63
C GLU A 52 13.55 5.14 -9.19
N ARG A 53 12.69 6.14 -9.37
CA ARG A 53 13.08 7.47 -9.88
C ARG A 53 14.13 8.15 -9.01
N ASN A 54 14.13 7.88 -7.71
CA ASN A 54 15.07 8.47 -6.75
C ASN A 54 16.30 7.58 -6.53
N GLY A 55 16.47 6.50 -7.29
CA GLY A 55 17.61 5.57 -7.16
C GLY A 55 17.62 4.73 -5.88
N ASN A 56 16.49 4.66 -5.17
CA ASN A 56 16.37 3.89 -3.94
C ASN A 56 16.06 2.42 -4.23
N PRO A 57 16.44 1.49 -3.32
CA PRO A 57 15.99 0.12 -3.40
C PRO A 57 14.45 -0.01 -3.45
N PRO A 58 13.92 -1.07 -4.07
CA PRO A 58 12.49 -1.35 -4.05
C PRO A 58 11.93 -1.44 -2.62
N ALA A 59 10.66 -1.10 -2.46
CA ALA A 59 9.96 -1.30 -1.19
C ALA A 59 9.85 -2.80 -0.88
N GLU A 60 10.21 -3.18 0.34
CA GLU A 60 10.03 -4.53 0.87
C GLU A 60 8.65 -4.61 1.55
N PHE A 61 7.81 -5.54 1.11
CA PHE A 61 6.49 -5.79 1.67
C PHE A 61 6.50 -7.12 2.41
N GLN A 62 6.05 -7.11 3.66
CA GLN A 62 5.77 -8.31 4.43
C GLN A 62 4.25 -8.36 4.67
N VAL A 63 3.65 -9.44 4.19
CA VAL A 63 2.20 -9.63 4.16
C VAL A 63 1.89 -10.92 4.90
N ASP A 64 1.42 -10.77 6.13
CA ASP A 64 1.05 -11.88 6.99
C ASP A 64 -0.46 -11.84 7.24
N ASP A 65 -1.04 -12.96 7.68
CA ASP A 65 -2.48 -13.06 7.98
C ASP A 65 -2.96 -12.03 9.00
N SER A 66 -2.09 -11.65 9.95
CA SER A 66 -2.40 -10.73 11.05
C SER A 66 -1.79 -9.34 10.90
N SER A 67 -0.92 -9.10 9.91
CA SER A 67 -0.18 -7.85 9.83
C SER A 67 0.30 -7.52 8.44
N TRP A 68 0.45 -6.22 8.21
CA TRP A 68 1.12 -5.67 7.04
C TRP A 68 2.33 -4.84 7.47
N ALA A 69 3.48 -5.06 6.86
CA ALA A 69 4.65 -4.21 7.03
C ALA A 69 5.24 -3.78 5.69
N VAL A 70 5.71 -2.53 5.65
CA VAL A 70 6.49 -1.99 4.53
C VAL A 70 7.78 -1.38 5.05
N THR A 71 8.90 -1.82 4.48
CA THR A 71 10.23 -1.27 4.75
C THR A 71 10.72 -0.53 3.50
N LEU A 72 11.06 0.74 3.68
CA LEU A 72 11.66 1.57 2.65
C LEU A 72 13.11 1.83 3.04
N ARG A 73 14.03 1.63 2.09
CA ARG A 73 15.45 1.93 2.28
C ARG A 73 15.83 3.12 1.41
N ARG A 74 16.84 3.84 1.86
CA ARG A 74 17.44 4.94 1.11
C ARG A 74 18.81 4.51 0.61
N VAL A 75 19.14 4.86 -0.63
CA VAL A 75 20.52 4.76 -1.13
C VAL A 75 21.36 5.85 -0.44
N VAL A 76 22.48 5.43 0.16
CA VAL A 76 23.42 6.32 0.87
C VAL A 76 24.15 7.20 -0.13
#